data_AF-A0A1A2B009-F1
#
_entry.id   AF-A0A1A2B009-F1
#
_cell.length_a   1.000
_cell.length_b   1.000
_cell.length_c   1.000
_cell.angle_alpha   90.00
_cell.angle_beta   90.00
_cell.angle_gamma   90.00
#
_symmetry.space_group_name_H-M   'P 1'
#
loop_
_entity.id
_entity.type
_entity.pdbx_description
1 polymer ?
#
loop_
_entity_poly.entity_id
_entity_poly.type
_entity_poly.pdbx_seq_one_letter_code
_entity_poly.pdbx_strand_id
1 'polypeptide(L)'
;MGREEGGRWDVGIQDNAVRLERISDGDERLFDDSLSSEEARDLAGLLTKFATKLEEAADSDTTKGSKGSDESGDSKDSKDDEDSDDSNDDSKDSKDSKDDDEDDSNDDDEHDNDNEDSKESKDSEKSSD
;
A
#
# COMPACT_ATOMS: atom_id res chain seq x y z
N MET A 1 -14.64 24.47 11.36
CA MET A 1 -13.79 23.28 11.25
C MET A 1 -14.70 22.08 11.38
N GLY A 2 -15.20 21.60 10.25
CA GLY A 2 -15.97 20.35 10.22
C GLY A 2 -15.05 19.26 10.75
N ARG A 3 -15.51 18.57 11.79
CA ARG A 3 -14.85 17.35 12.24
C ARG A 3 -15.03 16.41 11.05
N GLU A 4 -13.95 15.99 10.42
CA GLU A 4 -14.05 14.99 9.36
C GLU A 4 -14.85 13.82 9.93
N GLU A 5 -15.90 13.43 9.21
CA GLU A 5 -16.71 12.28 9.57
C GLU A 5 -15.78 11.11 9.85
N GLY A 6 -15.95 10.50 11.03
CA GLY A 6 -15.23 9.30 11.39
C GLY A 6 -15.46 8.25 10.32
N GLY A 7 -14.42 7.52 9.97
CA GLY A 7 -14.49 6.52 8.92
C GLY A 7 -13.41 5.47 9.09
N ARG A 8 -13.72 4.25 8.67
CA ARG A 8 -12.78 3.13 8.67
C ARG A 8 -11.95 3.18 7.38
N TRP A 9 -10.66 2.88 7.52
CA TRP A 9 -9.82 2.57 6.38
C TRP A 9 -9.82 1.06 6.17
N ASP A 10 -10.24 0.63 4.99
CA ASP A 10 -10.17 -0.78 4.56
C ASP A 10 -9.03 -0.93 3.55
N VAL A 11 -8.20 -1.95 3.74
CA VAL A 11 -7.06 -2.26 2.88
C VAL A 11 -7.18 -3.72 2.43
N GLY A 12 -7.10 -3.95 1.13
CA GLY A 12 -7.26 -5.27 0.53
C GLY A 12 -6.32 -5.50 -0.64
N ILE A 13 -6.37 -6.71 -1.19
CA ILE A 13 -5.68 -7.05 -2.44
C ILE A 13 -6.75 -7.44 -3.44
N GLN A 14 -6.75 -6.78 -4.60
CA GLN A 14 -7.67 -7.05 -5.69
C GLN A 14 -6.94 -6.78 -7.01
N ASP A 15 -7.14 -7.63 -8.01
CA ASP A 15 -6.60 -7.43 -9.37
C ASP A 15 -5.07 -7.19 -9.43
N ASN A 16 -4.31 -7.89 -8.58
CA ASN A 16 -2.85 -7.73 -8.39
C ASN A 16 -2.41 -6.33 -7.92
N ALA A 17 -3.33 -5.53 -7.39
CA ALA A 17 -3.10 -4.23 -6.78
C ALA A 17 -3.52 -4.24 -5.30
N VAL A 18 -2.98 -3.30 -4.52
CA VAL A 18 -3.41 -3.02 -3.15
C VAL A 18 -4.53 -1.99 -3.21
N ARG A 19 -5.71 -2.39 -2.76
CA ARG A 19 -6.89 -1.52 -2.69
C ARG A 19 -6.89 -0.77 -1.37
N LEU A 20 -7.11 0.55 -1.42
CA LEU A 20 -7.19 1.42 -0.26
C LEU A 20 -8.53 2.18 -0.28
N GLU A 21 -9.37 1.92 0.71
CA GLU A 21 -10.72 2.49 0.81
C GLU A 21 -10.92 3.26 2.11
N ARG A 22 -11.60 4.41 2.04
CA ARG A 22 -12.13 5.11 3.23
C ARG A 22 -13.64 5.02 3.19
N ILE A 23 -14.23 4.43 4.24
CA ILE A 23 -15.67 4.27 4.38
C ILE A 23 -16.13 5.15 5.54
N SER A 24 -17.14 5.99 5.31
CA SER A 24 -17.79 6.80 6.36
C SER A 24 -18.50 5.91 7.38
N ASP A 25 -18.78 6.44 8.59
CA ASP A 25 -19.66 5.80 9.58
C ASP A 25 -21.05 5.43 9.02
N GLY A 26 -21.48 6.08 7.93
CA GLY A 26 -22.72 5.76 7.21
C GLY A 26 -22.60 4.65 6.16
N ASP A 27 -21.52 3.86 6.16
CA ASP A 27 -21.18 2.84 5.15
C ASP A 27 -21.02 3.39 3.72
N GLU A 28 -20.87 4.71 3.57
CA GLU A 28 -20.63 5.37 2.29
C GLU A 28 -19.13 5.35 1.96
N ARG A 29 -18.77 4.93 0.74
CA ARG A 29 -17.37 4.95 0.27
C ARG A 29 -16.98 6.38 -0.09
N LEU A 30 -16.05 6.94 0.67
CA LEU A 30 -15.54 8.29 0.51
C LEU A 30 -14.25 8.35 -0.33
N PHE A 31 -13.47 7.27 -0.29
CA PHE A 31 -12.20 7.16 -1.01
C PHE A 31 -12.03 5.72 -1.47
N ASP A 32 -11.52 5.55 -2.69
CA ASP A 32 -11.27 4.26 -3.32
C ASP A 32 -10.11 4.45 -4.30
N ASP A 33 -8.98 3.81 -4.02
CA ASP A 33 -7.80 3.85 -4.89
C ASP A 33 -7.14 2.47 -4.97
N SER A 34 -6.44 2.23 -6.06
CA SER A 34 -5.73 0.97 -6.34
C SER A 34 -4.27 1.28 -6.62
N LEU A 35 -3.40 0.84 -5.71
CA LEU A 35 -1.97 1.08 -5.76
C LEU A 35 -1.25 -0.17 -6.25
N SER A 36 -0.22 -0.01 -7.07
CA SER A 36 0.71 -1.10 -7.32
C SER A 36 1.45 -1.51 -6.03
N SER A 37 2.06 -2.69 -6.04
CA SER A 37 2.81 -3.18 -4.88
C SER A 37 3.97 -2.28 -4.46
N GLU A 38 4.60 -1.56 -5.39
CA GLU A 38 5.68 -0.61 -5.12
C GLU A 38 5.13 0.68 -4.52
N GLU A 39 4.08 1.26 -5.11
CA GLU A 39 3.44 2.47 -4.59
C GLU A 39 2.87 2.28 -3.18
N ALA A 40 2.29 1.11 -2.90
CA ALA A 40 1.79 0.78 -1.56
C ALA A 40 2.92 0.72 -0.52
N ARG A 41 4.11 0.23 -0.89
CA ARG A 41 5.29 0.21 -0.02
C ARG A 41 5.82 1.61 0.23
N ASP A 42 5.87 2.44 -0.81
CA ASP A 42 6.30 3.83 -0.69
C ASP A 42 5.36 4.62 0.22
N LEU A 43 4.05 4.45 0.06
CA LEU A 43 3.04 5.06 0.93
C LEU A 43 3.21 4.60 2.38
N ALA A 44 3.36 3.29 2.61
CA ALA A 44 3.58 2.75 3.96
C ALA A 44 4.86 3.32 4.63
N GLY A 45 5.93 3.48 3.86
CA GLY A 45 7.17 4.10 4.31
C GLY A 45 6.98 5.56 4.71
N LEU A 46 6.23 6.33 3.91
CA LEU A 46 5.88 7.72 4.24
C LEU A 46 5.03 7.79 5.51
N LEU A 47 3.96 7.01 5.60
CA LEU A 47 3.08 6.97 6.78
C LEU A 47 3.85 6.64 8.05
N THR A 48 4.71 5.63 8.00
CA THR A 48 5.57 5.23 9.13
C THR A 48 6.49 6.38 9.55
N LYS A 49 7.19 7.00 8.59
CA LYS A 49 8.12 8.11 8.86
C LYS A 49 7.42 9.30 9.52
N PHE A 50 6.23 9.66 9.07
CA PHE A 50 5.49 10.77 9.66
C PHE A 50 4.89 10.42 11.03
N ALA A 51 4.47 9.16 11.25
CA ALA A 51 4.04 8.69 12.56
C ALA A 51 5.19 8.75 13.60
N THR A 52 6.38 8.25 13.24
CA THR A 52 7.57 8.33 14.11
C THR A 52 7.94 9.78 14.45
N LYS A 53 7.91 10.69 13.46
CA LYS A 53 8.18 12.11 13.71
C LYS A 53 7.15 12.76 14.64
N LEU A 54 5.90 12.29 14.62
CA LEU A 54 4.84 12.77 15.51
C LEU A 54 5.08 12.30 16.95
N GLU A 55 5.49 11.05 17.12
CA GLU A 55 5.90 10.47 18.40
C GLU A 55 7.09 11.24 18.99
N GLU A 56 8.17 11.41 18.22
CA GLU A 56 9.34 12.19 18.66
C GLU A 56 8.99 13.63 19.07
N ALA A 57 8.05 14.27 18.36
CA ALA A 57 7.57 15.61 18.70
C ALA A 57 6.73 15.63 19.98
N ALA A 58 5.91 14.60 20.20
CA ALA A 58 5.12 14.46 21.43
C ALA A 58 6.01 14.17 22.64
N ASP A 59 7.05 13.37 22.48
CA ASP A 59 8.03 13.09 23.54
C ASP A 59 8.88 14.32 23.89
N SER A 60 9.18 15.19 22.92
CA SER A 60 9.94 16.42 23.15
C SER A 60 9.22 17.42 24.09
N ASP A 61 7.88 17.46 24.08
CA ASP A 61 7.09 18.34 24.96
C ASP A 61 7.04 17.87 26.42
N THR A 62 7.37 16.60 26.70
CA THR A 62 7.33 16.03 28.06
C THR A 62 8.66 16.11 28.82
N THR A 63 9.71 16.68 28.23
CA THR A 63 11.05 16.74 28.85
C THR A 63 11.25 17.91 29.83
N LYS A 64 10.35 18.05 30.80
CA LYS A 64 10.72 18.48 32.17
C LYS A 64 10.77 17.25 33.08
N GLY A 65 11.70 16.34 32.80
CA GLY A 65 11.77 15.07 33.52
C GLY A 65 13.00 14.21 33.24
N SER A 66 14.19 14.81 33.32
CA SER A 66 15.49 14.16 33.60
C SER A 66 15.77 12.72 33.13
N LYS A 67 16.79 12.65 32.26
CA LYS A 67 17.90 11.67 32.19
C LYS A 67 17.66 10.32 31.51
N GLY A 68 18.25 10.24 30.31
CA GLY A 68 18.70 9.01 29.67
C GLY A 68 19.50 9.28 28.41
N SER A 69 20.49 10.18 28.46
CA SER A 69 21.52 10.26 27.41
C SER A 69 22.40 9.02 27.53
N ASP A 70 22.28 8.10 26.57
CA ASP A 70 23.32 7.10 26.31
C ASP A 70 23.68 7.16 24.82
N GLU A 71 24.43 8.21 24.49
CA GLU A 71 25.24 8.25 23.29
C GLU A 71 26.69 8.16 23.77
N SER A 72 27.30 6.98 23.67
CA SER A 72 28.76 6.78 23.72
C SER A 72 29.09 5.38 23.17
N GLY A 73 29.71 5.35 21.99
CA GLY A 73 30.10 4.10 21.33
C GLY A 73 31.21 3.32 22.06
N ASP A 74 31.31 2.04 21.74
CA ASP A 74 32.55 1.28 21.92
C ASP A 74 32.67 0.23 20.81
N SER A 75 33.54 0.52 19.86
CA SER A 75 34.12 -0.44 18.93
C SER A 75 34.77 -1.58 19.71
N LYS A 76 34.31 -2.82 19.53
CA LYS A 76 35.07 -4.02 19.87
C LYS A 76 35.33 -4.85 18.64
N ASP A 77 36.33 -4.38 17.90
CA ASP A 77 37.19 -5.20 17.07
C ASP A 77 38.09 -6.11 17.93
N SER A 78 38.50 -7.24 17.36
CA SER A 78 39.51 -8.22 17.80
C SER A 78 39.04 -9.26 18.85
N LYS A 79 39.22 -10.58 18.70
CA LYS A 79 40.11 -11.38 17.84
C LYS A 79 39.80 -12.89 18.06
N ASP A 80 39.85 -13.74 17.02
CA ASP A 80 40.80 -14.87 16.88
C ASP A 80 40.38 -16.11 17.72
N ASP A 81 40.35 -17.37 17.28
CA ASP A 81 40.92 -18.09 16.14
C ASP A 81 40.35 -19.53 16.15
N GLU A 82 40.63 -20.31 15.09
CA GLU A 82 40.64 -21.79 15.01
C GLU A 82 39.28 -22.57 15.02
N ASP A 83 39.01 -23.57 14.19
CA ASP A 83 39.70 -24.23 13.07
C ASP A 83 38.71 -25.25 12.43
N SER A 84 38.95 -25.57 11.15
CA SER A 84 38.63 -26.79 10.39
C SER A 84 37.21 -27.40 10.35
N ASP A 85 36.64 -27.50 9.14
CA ASP A 85 36.64 -28.72 8.29
C ASP A 85 35.58 -28.57 7.19
N ASP A 86 35.99 -28.22 5.96
CA ASP A 86 36.01 -29.15 4.83
C ASP A 86 34.69 -29.92 4.62
N SER A 87 33.90 -29.48 3.63
CA SER A 87 33.30 -30.40 2.65
C SER A 87 32.69 -29.62 1.50
N ASN A 88 33.48 -29.58 0.44
CA ASN A 88 33.12 -29.53 -0.96
C ASN A 88 31.79 -30.26 -1.28
N ASP A 89 30.78 -29.57 -1.82
CA ASP A 89 29.76 -30.22 -2.66
C ASP A 89 29.50 -29.35 -3.90
N ASP A 90 30.33 -29.61 -4.89
CA ASP A 90 30.14 -29.26 -6.29
C ASP A 90 28.96 -30.09 -6.82
N SER A 91 27.85 -29.44 -7.15
CA SER A 91 26.88 -30.03 -8.08
C SER A 91 26.31 -28.95 -9.00
N LYS A 92 27.12 -28.64 -10.01
CA LYS A 92 26.65 -28.20 -11.32
C LYS A 92 26.09 -29.39 -12.09
N ASP A 93 24.77 -29.49 -12.21
CA ASP A 93 24.07 -30.10 -13.36
C ASP A 93 22.54 -29.92 -13.14
N SER A 94 21.67 -29.61 -14.09
CA SER A 94 21.75 -29.66 -15.55
C SER A 94 20.79 -28.62 -16.13
N LYS A 95 21.14 -28.06 -17.29
CA LYS A 95 20.21 -27.42 -18.21
C LYS A 95 19.55 -28.50 -19.08
N ASP A 96 18.23 -28.51 -19.14
CA ASP A 96 17.45 -29.07 -20.26
C ASP A 96 16.03 -28.45 -20.16
N SER A 97 15.68 -27.41 -20.91
CA SER A 97 15.39 -27.29 -22.35
C SER A 97 14.15 -28.06 -22.83
N LYS A 98 13.14 -27.27 -23.22
CA LYS A 98 12.04 -27.50 -24.20
C LYS A 98 10.72 -28.12 -23.72
N ASP A 99 9.66 -27.34 -23.88
CA ASP A 99 8.51 -27.56 -24.79
C ASP A 99 7.39 -26.61 -24.34
N ASP A 100 6.55 -26.02 -25.18
CA ASP A 100 6.45 -25.82 -26.63
C ASP A 100 5.31 -24.79 -26.75
N ASP A 101 5.32 -24.02 -27.82
CA ASP A 101 4.29 -23.05 -28.17
C ASP A 101 2.89 -23.67 -28.22
N GLU A 102 1.89 -23.05 -27.57
CA GLU A 102 0.53 -23.06 -28.09
C GLU A 102 0.02 -21.62 -28.20
N ASP A 103 0.29 -21.09 -29.40
CA ASP A 103 -0.41 -20.05 -30.13
C ASP A 103 -1.91 -20.40 -30.30
N ASP A 104 -2.67 -19.40 -30.74
CA ASP A 104 -4.02 -19.48 -31.33
C ASP A 104 -5.20 -19.38 -30.33
N SER A 105 -6.23 -18.55 -30.45
CA SER A 105 -6.59 -17.38 -31.25
C SER A 105 -8.08 -17.09 -30.95
N ASN A 106 -8.50 -15.83 -31.11
CA ASN A 106 -9.88 -15.36 -31.40
C ASN A 106 -11.00 -15.56 -30.36
N ASP A 107 -11.58 -14.46 -29.90
CA ASP A 107 -12.92 -13.96 -30.30
C ASP A 107 -13.22 -12.74 -29.40
N ASP A 108 -13.29 -11.51 -29.93
CA ASP A 108 -14.50 -10.95 -30.55
C ASP A 108 -15.65 -10.88 -29.54
N ASP A 109 -15.89 -9.69 -29.00
CA ASP A 109 -17.23 -9.10 -29.04
C ASP A 109 -17.16 -7.65 -28.53
N GLU A 110 -17.10 -6.75 -29.51
CA GLU A 110 -17.53 -5.37 -29.39
C GLU A 110 -18.99 -5.35 -28.94
N HIS A 111 -19.26 -4.99 -27.68
CA HIS A 111 -20.58 -4.50 -27.31
C HIS A 111 -20.52 -3.00 -27.04
N ASP A 112 -20.48 -2.29 -28.17
CA ASP A 112 -21.12 -1.00 -28.35
C ASP A 112 -22.57 -1.10 -27.85
N ASN A 113 -22.87 -0.41 -26.76
CA ASN A 113 -24.23 -0.01 -26.43
C ASN A 113 -24.25 1.50 -26.31
N ASP A 114 -24.08 2.16 -27.47
CA ASP A 114 -24.90 3.29 -27.85
C ASP A 114 -26.37 3.01 -27.47
N ASN A 115 -26.83 3.65 -26.40
CA ASN A 115 -28.24 3.96 -26.27
C ASN A 115 -28.37 5.40 -25.76
N GLU A 116 -28.29 6.29 -26.74
CA GLU A 116 -29.30 7.28 -27.07
C GLU A 116 -30.44 7.50 -26.06
N ASP A 117 -30.79 8.79 -25.96
CA ASP A 117 -32.10 9.29 -25.56
C ASP A 117 -32.42 9.26 -24.03
N SER A 118 -32.94 10.31 -23.39
CA SER A 118 -33.65 11.47 -23.90
C SER A 118 -33.47 12.63 -22.93
N LYS A 119 -33.44 13.83 -23.49
CA LYS A 119 -33.59 15.07 -22.74
C LYS A 119 -35.00 15.13 -22.14
N GLU A 120 -35.12 15.07 -20.81
CA GLU A 120 -36.27 15.68 -20.15
C GLU A 120 -35.90 17.10 -19.74
N SER A 121 -36.27 18.02 -20.63
CA SER A 121 -36.37 19.43 -20.32
C SER A 121 -37.76 19.69 -19.72
N LYS A 122 -37.86 20.76 -18.91
CA LYS A 122 -39.09 21.50 -18.55
C LYS A 122 -39.91 20.84 -17.44
N ASP A 123 -40.56 21.53 -16.52
CA ASP A 123 -40.90 22.93 -16.23
C ASP A 123 -41.98 22.70 -15.15
N SER A 124 -41.95 23.28 -13.96
CA SER A 124 -42.67 24.52 -13.70
C SER A 124 -42.85 24.63 -12.18
N GLU A 125 -42.70 25.86 -11.76
CA GLU A 125 -43.11 26.43 -10.49
C GLU A 125 -44.56 26.05 -10.13
N LYS A 126 -44.81 25.72 -8.86
CA LYS A 126 -46.10 26.08 -8.24
C LYS A 126 -45.99 26.32 -6.74
N SER A 127 -46.19 27.58 -6.40
CA SER A 127 -46.44 28.11 -5.06
C SER A 127 -47.83 27.71 -4.52
N SER A 128 -47.97 27.83 -3.20
CA SER A 128 -49.21 27.94 -2.40
C SER A 128 -50.01 26.63 -2.26
N ASP A 129 -50.38 26.16 -1.07
CA ASP A 129 -51.06 26.83 0.06
C ASP A 129 -50.63 26.25 1.43
#